data_AF-A0A9D9PP98-F1
#
_entry.id   AF-A0A9D9PP98-F1
#
_cell.length_a   1.000
_cell.length_b   1.000
_cell.length_c   1.000
_cell.angle_alpha   90.00
_cell.angle_beta   90.00
_cell.angle_gamma   90.00
#
_symmetry.space_group_name_H-M   'P 1'
#
loop_
_entity.id
_entity.type
_entity.pdbx_description
1 polymer ?
#
loop_
_entity_poly.entity_id
_entity_poly.type
_entity_poly.pdbx_seq_one_letter_code
_entity_poly.pdbx_strand_id
1 'polypeptide(L)'
;MSRYTSEQTVYNQLKKKISPEWRLDTNTVTVTHFNADTQTEESKTYTNDFIRYHLHYSDSKCPDRLCRLINEGKIIQYLDDMELKVSEAVSRQVELWKQTDSCYQKAVLADDTEKMLGLENFFISMAREAVFECMVYI
;
A
#
# COMPACT_ATOMS: atom_id res chain seq x y z
N MET A 1 -18.34 -3.07 -0.40
CA MET A 1 -17.31 -2.34 0.36
C MET A 1 -17.60 -2.51 1.83
N SER A 2 -16.69 -3.19 2.51
CA SER A 2 -16.90 -3.72 3.85
C SER A 2 -16.05 -3.01 4.89
N ARG A 3 -16.57 -2.98 6.12
CA ARG A 3 -15.79 -2.64 7.32
C ARG A 3 -15.49 -3.92 8.04
N TYR A 4 -14.22 -4.16 8.29
CA TYR A 4 -13.75 -5.32 9.00
C TYR A 4 -13.33 -4.93 10.40
N THR A 5 -13.60 -5.81 11.36
CA THR A 5 -13.30 -5.60 12.78
C THR A 5 -12.70 -6.88 13.34
N SER A 6 -11.71 -6.75 14.23
CA SER A 6 -11.16 -7.92 14.91
C SER A 6 -12.18 -8.56 15.85
N GLU A 7 -12.07 -9.87 16.01
CA GLU A 7 -12.75 -10.62 17.07
C GLU A 7 -12.24 -10.22 18.47
N GLN A 8 -10.97 -9.86 18.57
CA GLN A 8 -10.41 -9.30 19.80
C GLN A 8 -11.02 -7.92 20.07
N THR A 9 -11.53 -7.77 21.29
CA THR A 9 -12.15 -6.54 21.76
C THR A 9 -11.44 -6.02 23.01
N VAL A 10 -11.29 -4.70 23.07
CA VAL A 10 -10.65 -4.01 24.18
C VAL A 10 -11.67 -3.06 24.83
N TYR A 11 -11.62 -2.97 26.15
CA TYR A 11 -12.38 -1.97 26.87
C TYR A 11 -11.73 -0.59 26.74
N ASN A 12 -12.43 0.33 26.10
CA ASN A 12 -12.02 1.72 25.98
C ASN A 12 -12.56 2.51 27.17
N GLN A 13 -11.68 2.94 28.07
CA GLN A 13 -12.05 3.65 29.30
C GLN A 13 -12.64 5.03 28.99
N LEU A 14 -12.12 5.73 27.99
CA LEU A 14 -12.57 7.08 27.60
C LEU A 14 -14.00 7.07 27.07
N LYS A 15 -14.32 6.10 26.21
CA LYS A 15 -15.65 5.94 25.60
C LYS A 15 -16.59 5.09 26.45
N LYS A 16 -16.12 4.55 27.59
CA LYS A 16 -16.82 3.61 28.48
C LYS A 16 -17.53 2.49 27.73
N LYS A 17 -16.85 1.90 26.74
CA LYS A 17 -17.42 0.86 25.87
C LYS A 17 -16.38 -0.14 25.42
N ILE A 18 -16.83 -1.35 25.12
CA ILE A 18 -16.04 -2.37 24.44
C ILE A 18 -15.97 -2.02 22.96
N SER A 19 -14.77 -1.99 22.39
CA SER A 19 -14.53 -1.74 20.97
C SER A 19 -13.57 -2.78 20.41
N PRO A 20 -13.68 -3.15 19.12
CA PRO A 20 -12.70 -4.01 18.48
C PRO A 20 -11.32 -3.35 18.49
N GLU A 21 -10.30 -4.15 18.74
CA GLU A 21 -8.89 -3.74 18.78
C GLU A 21 -8.42 -3.23 17.42
N TRP A 22 -8.72 -3.97 16.35
CA TRP A 22 -8.36 -3.64 14.98
C TRP A 22 -9.60 -3.39 14.13
N ARG A 23 -9.52 -2.38 13.26
CA ARG A 23 -10.55 -2.06 12.27
C ARG A 23 -9.91 -1.69 10.95
N LEU A 24 -10.50 -2.15 9.85
CA LEU A 24 -10.16 -1.74 8.49
C LEU A 24 -11.42 -1.18 7.82
N ASP A 25 -11.36 0.07 7.40
CA ASP A 25 -12.34 0.66 6.49
C ASP A 25 -11.77 0.65 5.06
N THR A 26 -12.32 -0.21 4.21
CA THR A 26 -11.89 -0.33 2.81
C THR A 26 -12.32 0.86 1.94
N ASN A 27 -13.26 1.70 2.40
CA ASN A 27 -13.68 2.90 1.65
C ASN A 27 -12.67 4.03 1.79
N THR A 28 -12.23 4.28 3.02
CA THR A 28 -11.24 5.33 3.32
C THR A 28 -9.81 4.81 3.30
N VAL A 29 -9.62 3.49 3.11
CA VAL A 29 -8.31 2.82 3.14
C VAL A 29 -7.59 3.15 4.46
N THR A 30 -8.36 3.08 5.55
CA THR A 30 -7.89 3.44 6.88
C THR A 30 -7.87 2.20 7.77
N VAL A 31 -6.71 1.91 8.33
CA VAL A 31 -6.58 0.95 9.42
C VAL A 31 -6.59 1.72 10.74
N THR A 32 -7.34 1.23 11.71
CA THR A 32 -7.40 1.76 13.07
C THR A 32 -7.06 0.66 14.05
N HIS A 33 -6.14 0.96 14.96
CA HIS A 33 -5.72 0.10 16.05
C HIS A 33 -5.97 0.82 17.38
N PHE A 34 -6.57 0.14 18.34
CA PHE A 34 -6.73 0.65 19.70
C PHE A 34 -5.75 -0.06 20.63
N ASN A 35 -4.79 0.70 21.15
CA ASN A 35 -3.83 0.18 22.10
C ASN A 35 -4.43 0.22 23.52
N ALA A 36 -4.62 -0.97 24.11
CA ALA A 36 -5.20 -1.14 25.43
C ALA A 36 -4.35 -0.54 26.56
N ASP A 37 -3.03 -0.61 26.42
CA ASP A 37 -2.06 -0.22 27.45
C ASP A 37 -1.97 1.30 27.57
N THR A 38 -1.91 1.98 26.42
CA THR A 38 -1.85 3.45 26.36
C THR A 38 -3.24 4.11 26.34
N GLN A 39 -4.30 3.32 26.16
CA GLN A 39 -5.68 3.79 25.95
C GLN A 39 -5.80 4.77 24.77
N THR A 40 -4.95 4.63 23.75
CA THR A 40 -4.93 5.49 22.55
C THR A 40 -5.43 4.77 21.30
N GLU A 41 -6.06 5.52 20.40
CA GLU A 41 -6.49 5.05 19.09
C GLU A 41 -5.49 5.58 18.05
N GLU A 42 -4.79 4.68 17.39
CA GLU A 42 -3.86 4.98 16.30
C GLU A 42 -4.53 4.63 14.98
N SER A 43 -4.36 5.48 13.97
CA SER A 43 -4.92 5.25 12.65
C SER A 43 -3.90 5.57 11.57
N LYS A 44 -3.82 4.68 10.56
CA LYS A 44 -3.02 4.88 9.36
C LYS A 44 -3.92 4.85 8.14
N THR A 45 -3.87 5.91 7.35
CA THR A 45 -4.59 6.02 6.08
C THR A 45 -3.60 5.90 4.94
N TYR A 46 -3.89 5.01 3.99
CA TYR A 46 -3.07 4.85 2.80
C TYR A 46 -3.66 5.64 1.65
N THR A 47 -2.84 6.47 1.02
CA THR A 47 -3.24 7.33 -0.11
C THR A 47 -2.97 6.71 -1.47
N ASN A 48 -2.24 5.59 -1.51
CA ASN A 48 -1.86 4.94 -2.75
C ASN A 48 -3.05 4.23 -3.42
N ASP A 49 -3.28 4.54 -4.70
CA ASP A 49 -4.37 3.96 -5.47
C ASP A 49 -4.27 2.44 -5.61
N PHE A 50 -3.07 1.88 -5.77
CA PHE A 50 -2.90 0.42 -5.88
C PHE A 50 -3.36 -0.31 -4.61
N ILE A 51 -3.17 0.27 -3.42
CA ILE A 51 -3.66 -0.30 -2.16
C ILE A 51 -5.18 -0.26 -2.13
N ARG A 52 -5.77 0.85 -2.57
CA ARG A 52 -7.23 0.99 -2.68
C ARG A 52 -7.83 -0.07 -3.61
N TYR A 53 -7.26 -0.24 -4.80
CA TYR A 53 -7.71 -1.25 -5.76
C TYR A 53 -7.51 -2.67 -5.23
N HIS A 54 -6.37 -2.95 -4.61
CA HIS A 54 -6.07 -4.23 -4.00
C HIS A 54 -7.06 -4.62 -2.89
N LEU A 55 -7.37 -3.68 -2.00
CA LEU A 55 -8.36 -3.91 -0.94
C LEU A 55 -9.77 -4.10 -1.50
N HIS A 56 -10.15 -3.33 -2.53
CA HIS A 56 -11.44 -3.51 -3.19
C HIS A 56 -11.55 -4.89 -3.87
N TYR A 57 -10.49 -5.34 -4.54
CA TYR A 57 -10.43 -6.68 -5.11
C TYR A 57 -10.53 -7.75 -4.01
N SER A 58 -9.73 -7.62 -2.95
CA SER A 58 -9.71 -8.55 -1.82
C SER A 58 -11.06 -8.62 -1.08
N ASP A 59 -11.75 -7.50 -0.89
CA ASP A 59 -13.12 -7.45 -0.32
C ASP A 59 -14.10 -8.30 -1.15
N SER A 60 -13.97 -8.23 -2.48
CA SER A 60 -14.87 -8.94 -3.40
C SER A 60 -14.53 -10.42 -3.61
N LYS A 61 -13.25 -10.79 -3.57
CA LYS A 61 -12.78 -12.14 -3.96
C LYS A 61 -12.31 -12.99 -2.78
N CYS A 62 -11.70 -12.38 -1.77
CA CYS A 62 -11.01 -13.06 -0.69
C CYS A 62 -11.25 -12.37 0.68
N PRO A 63 -12.52 -12.12 1.09
CA PRO A 63 -12.81 -11.39 2.32
C PRO A 63 -12.24 -12.08 3.58
N ASP A 64 -12.17 -13.41 3.59
CA ASP A 64 -11.63 -14.19 4.70
C ASP A 64 -10.15 -13.88 4.98
N ARG A 65 -9.37 -13.54 3.94
CA ARG A 65 -7.97 -13.13 4.10
C ARG A 65 -7.87 -11.81 4.88
N LEU A 66 -8.73 -10.84 4.57
CA LEU A 66 -8.78 -9.57 5.28
C LEU A 66 -9.21 -9.77 6.74
N CYS A 67 -10.24 -10.60 6.99
CA CYS A 67 -10.64 -10.97 8.35
C CYS A 67 -9.46 -11.56 9.15
N ARG A 68 -8.74 -12.51 8.57
CA ARG A 68 -7.57 -13.12 9.20
C ARG A 68 -6.47 -12.11 9.52
N LEU A 69 -6.10 -11.26 8.55
CA LEU A 69 -5.05 -10.25 8.75
C LEU A 69 -5.39 -9.26 9.88
N ILE A 70 -6.66 -8.94 10.04
CA ILE A 70 -7.15 -8.04 11.08
C ILE A 70 -7.19 -8.73 12.44
N ASN A 71 -7.69 -9.97 12.50
CA ASN A 71 -7.69 -10.78 13.71
C ASN A 71 -6.27 -11.08 14.21
N GLU A 72 -5.32 -11.26 13.31
CA GLU A 72 -3.90 -11.46 13.62
C GLU A 72 -3.15 -10.14 13.91
N GLY A 73 -3.78 -8.96 13.73
CA GLY A 73 -3.13 -7.66 13.91
C GLY A 73 -2.02 -7.35 12.88
N LYS A 74 -2.00 -8.05 11.75
CA LYS A 74 -0.95 -7.96 10.71
C LYS A 74 -1.32 -7.12 9.50
N ILE A 75 -2.51 -6.52 9.49
CA ILE A 75 -3.01 -5.77 8.32
C ILE A 75 -2.10 -4.58 7.96
N ILE A 76 -1.56 -3.84 8.94
CA ILE A 76 -0.63 -2.73 8.67
C ILE A 76 0.65 -3.27 8.04
N GLN A 77 1.26 -4.29 8.66
CA GLN A 77 2.48 -4.90 8.14
C GLN A 77 2.30 -5.43 6.72
N TYR A 78 1.15 -6.05 6.43
CA TYR A 78 0.84 -6.56 5.10
C TYR A 78 0.76 -5.44 4.05
N LEU A 79 0.07 -4.33 4.37
CA LEU A 79 -0.05 -3.20 3.46
C LEU A 79 1.28 -2.44 3.29
N ASP A 80 2.07 -2.32 4.35
CA ASP A 80 3.40 -1.70 4.32
C ASP A 80 4.39 -2.52 3.50
N ASP A 81 4.38 -3.86 3.65
CA ASP A 81 5.20 -4.77 2.85
C ASP A 81 4.80 -4.73 1.37
N MET A 82 3.50 -4.61 1.07
CA MET A 82 3.03 -4.39 -0.30
C MET A 82 3.54 -3.07 -0.88
N GLU A 83 3.42 -1.97 -0.14
CA GLU A 83 3.91 -0.65 -0.58
C GLU A 83 5.43 -0.66 -0.82
N LEU A 84 6.20 -1.31 0.06
CA LEU A 84 7.63 -1.48 -0.09
C LEU A 84 7.96 -2.27 -1.36
N LYS A 85 7.37 -3.46 -1.54
CA LYS A 85 7.62 -4.32 -2.69
C LYS A 85 7.27 -3.66 -4.01
N VAL A 86 6.15 -2.92 -4.05
CA VAL A 86 5.75 -2.14 -5.22
C VAL A 86 6.81 -1.07 -5.53
N SER A 87 7.27 -0.35 -4.52
CA SER A 87 8.28 0.71 -4.68
C SER A 87 9.64 0.15 -5.14
N GLU A 88 10.05 -0.99 -4.58
CA GLU A 88 11.27 -1.69 -4.99
C GLU A 88 11.17 -2.23 -6.43
N ALA A 89 10.03 -2.79 -6.81
CA ALA A 89 9.80 -3.31 -8.15
C ALA A 89 9.84 -2.19 -9.21
N VAL A 90 9.17 -1.07 -8.94
CA VAL A 90 9.21 0.12 -9.80
C VAL A 90 10.65 0.64 -9.93
N SER A 91 11.36 0.79 -8.81
CA SER A 91 12.75 1.29 -8.83
C SER A 91 13.66 0.37 -9.62
N ARG A 92 13.55 -0.94 -9.42
CA ARG A 92 14.34 -1.94 -10.17
C ARG A 92 14.05 -1.86 -11.67
N GLN A 93 12.79 -1.73 -12.06
CA GLN A 93 12.40 -1.64 -13.47
C GLN A 93 12.94 -0.36 -14.13
N VAL A 94 12.88 0.78 -13.43
CA VAL A 94 13.41 2.05 -13.89
C VAL A 94 14.92 1.99 -14.10
N GLU A 95 15.67 1.42 -13.14
CA GLU A 95 17.12 1.29 -13.25
C GLU A 95 17.54 0.36 -14.40
N LEU A 96 16.78 -0.71 -14.67
CA LEU A 96 16.99 -1.54 -15.85
C LEU A 96 16.81 -0.74 -17.15
N TRP A 97 15.74 0.05 -17.25
CA TRP A 97 15.50 0.87 -18.44
C TRP A 97 16.54 1.96 -18.64
N LYS A 98 17.01 2.59 -17.57
CA LYS A 98 18.12 3.55 -17.65
C LYS A 98 19.36 2.92 -18.26
N GLN A 99 19.66 1.66 -17.96
CA GLN A 99 20.82 0.95 -18.54
C GLN A 99 20.60 0.52 -20.00
N THR A 100 19.38 0.11 -20.37
CA THR A 100 19.11 -0.47 -21.70
C THR A 100 18.63 0.55 -22.73
N ASP A 101 18.04 1.67 -22.31
CA ASP A 101 17.41 2.63 -23.22
C ASP A 101 18.44 3.51 -23.94
N SER A 102 18.41 3.45 -25.27
CA SER A 102 19.36 4.18 -26.11
C SER A 102 19.21 5.70 -26.05
N CYS A 103 17.99 6.21 -25.79
CA CYS A 103 17.74 7.65 -25.69
C CYS A 103 18.28 8.20 -24.37
N TYR A 104 18.10 7.47 -23.27
CA TYR A 104 18.63 7.81 -21.97
C TYR A 104 20.16 7.81 -21.96
N GLN A 105 20.80 6.76 -22.49
CA GLN A 105 22.26 6.69 -22.58
C GLN A 105 22.86 7.85 -23.40
N LYS A 106 22.20 8.25 -24.50
CA LYS A 106 22.62 9.42 -25.28
C LYS A 106 22.46 10.73 -24.51
N ALA A 107 21.39 10.87 -23.73
CA ALA A 107 21.17 12.06 -22.88
C ALA A 107 22.24 12.16 -21.78
N VAL A 108 22.61 11.04 -21.16
CA VAL A 108 23.71 10.96 -20.18
C VAL A 108 25.04 11.38 -20.80
N LEU A 109 25.37 10.88 -21.99
CA LEU A 109 26.61 11.27 -22.69
C LEU A 109 26.63 12.75 -23.10
N ALA A 110 25.46 13.35 -23.31
CA ALA A 110 25.32 14.76 -23.67
C ALA A 110 25.17 15.70 -22.46
N ASP A 111 25.17 15.18 -21.23
CA ASP A 111 24.87 15.91 -19.99
C ASP A 111 23.53 16.69 -20.05
N ASP A 112 22.56 16.14 -20.79
CA ASP A 112 21.25 16.74 -21.00
C ASP A 112 20.30 16.37 -19.84
N THR A 113 20.44 17.11 -18.75
CA THR A 113 19.71 16.87 -17.49
C THR A 113 18.19 16.98 -17.64
N GLU A 114 17.69 17.89 -18.49
CA GLU A 114 16.25 18.04 -18.74
C GLU A 114 15.68 16.79 -19.41
N LYS A 115 16.38 16.28 -20.42
CA LYS A 115 15.98 15.06 -21.13
C LYS A 115 16.09 13.82 -20.26
N MET A 116 17.13 13.73 -19.42
CA MET A 116 17.26 12.64 -18.44
C MET A 116 16.07 12.62 -17.48
N LEU A 117 15.72 13.77 -16.88
CA LEU A 117 14.57 13.89 -15.99
C LEU A 117 13.24 13.54 -16.66
N GLY A 118 13.04 13.99 -17.90
CA GLY A 118 11.85 13.66 -18.68
C GLY A 118 11.71 12.15 -18.91
N LEU A 119 12.81 11.48 -19.27
CA LEU A 119 12.84 10.03 -19.48
C LEU A 119 12.66 9.25 -18.18
N GLU A 120 13.27 9.67 -17.08
CA GLU A 120 13.08 9.02 -15.77
C GLU A 120 11.62 9.10 -15.31
N ASN A 121 10.97 10.26 -15.44
CA ASN A 121 9.56 10.41 -15.12
C ASN A 121 8.68 9.50 -15.99
N PHE A 122 9.01 9.37 -17.28
CA PHE A 122 8.31 8.46 -18.18
C PHE A 122 8.49 6.99 -17.76
N PHE A 123 9.72 6.58 -17.45
CA PHE A 123 10.02 5.24 -16.93
C PHE A 123 9.28 4.96 -15.62
N ILE A 124 9.23 5.90 -14.68
CA ILE A 124 8.50 5.72 -13.42
C ILE A 124 7.01 5.48 -13.69
N SER A 125 6.40 6.27 -14.58
CA SER A 125 4.97 6.10 -14.92
C SER A 125 4.69 4.75 -15.57
N MET A 126 5.49 4.34 -16.56
CA MET A 126 5.34 3.04 -17.21
C MET A 126 5.55 1.86 -16.24
N ALA A 127 6.57 1.96 -15.38
CA ALA A 127 6.87 0.91 -14.41
C ALA A 127 5.74 0.78 -13.38
N ARG A 128 5.18 1.91 -12.90
CA ARG A 128 4.03 1.90 -12.00
C ARG A 128 2.83 1.21 -12.62
N GLU A 129 2.48 1.56 -13.87
CA GLU A 129 1.35 0.94 -14.57
C GLU A 129 1.53 -0.58 -14.67
N ALA A 130 2.68 -1.05 -15.16
CA ALA A 130 2.96 -2.48 -15.29
C ALA A 130 2.99 -3.24 -13.95
N VAL A 131 3.58 -2.65 -12.90
CA VAL A 131 3.65 -3.27 -11.57
C VAL A 131 2.28 -3.31 -10.89
N PHE A 132 1.49 -2.25 -11.02
CA PHE A 132 0.17 -2.17 -10.37
C PHE A 132 -0.79 -3.21 -10.93
N GLU A 133 -0.79 -3.43 -12.25
CA GLU A 133 -1.60 -4.49 -12.87
C GLU A 133 -1.32 -5.88 -12.28
N CYS A 134 -0.05 -6.19 -12.01
CA CYS A 134 0.33 -7.48 -11.44
C CYS A 134 -0.04 -7.61 -9.95
N MET A 135 -0.04 -6.49 -9.22
CA MET A 135 -0.16 -6.48 -7.75
C MET A 135 -1.60 -6.52 -7.25
N VAL A 136 -2.56 -6.00 -8.02
CA VAL A 136 -3.99 -5.99 -7.63
C VAL A 136 -4.56 -7.40 -7.41
N TYR A 137 -3.94 -8.42 -8.01
CA TYR A 137 -4.45 -9.80 -8.00
C TYR A 137 -3.75 -10.75 -7.01
N ILE A 138 -2.84 -10.26 -6.15
CA ILE A 138 -2.03 -11.07 -5.22
C ILE A 138 -2.74 -11.31 -3.89
#